data_AF-A0A150QAQ1-F1
#
_entry.id   AF-A0A150QAQ1-F1
#
_cell.length_a   1.000
_cell.length_b   1.000
_cell.length_c   1.000
_cell.angle_alpha   90.00
_cell.angle_beta   90.00
_cell.angle_gamma   90.00
#
_symmetry.space_group_name_H-M   'P 1'
#
loop_
_entity.id
_entity.type
_entity.pdbx_description
1 polymer ?
#
loop_
_entity_poly.entity_id
_entity_poly.type
_entity_poly.pdbx_seq_one_letter_code
_entity_poly.pdbx_strand_id
1 'polypeptide(L)'
;MIRFAVAWLPLVALAAGCHHGDGALHDDGFRSRLARGCRSEPDCLVLELDAQARADRCVSACEAADADLRASRALVARHRQQREARQAQIAAQQQAGEAAEREAARAAAEREAARAAEEQRAREAAETPASAPPGGRSGAQEPQRPASEGRVCCCDGTLSPTCTRVKRGCCSHHGGVCACP
;
A
#
# COMPACT_ATOMS: atom_id res chain seq x y z
N MET A 1 -22.09 -7.41 30.82
CA MET A 1 -21.13 -7.93 31.82
C MET A 1 -21.49 -9.38 32.10
N ILE A 2 -20.85 -10.34 31.42
CA ILE A 2 -21.19 -11.77 31.52
C ILE A 2 -20.08 -12.45 32.32
N ARG A 3 -20.43 -12.96 33.50
CA ARG A 3 -19.54 -13.69 34.41
C ARG A 3 -19.45 -15.14 33.96
N PHE A 4 -18.30 -15.57 33.48
CA PHE A 4 -18.04 -16.98 33.21
C PHE A 4 -17.61 -17.68 34.50
N ALA A 5 -18.43 -18.64 34.94
CA ALA A 5 -18.10 -19.55 36.02
C ALA A 5 -17.12 -20.61 35.50
N VAL A 6 -15.91 -20.62 36.05
CA VAL A 6 -14.88 -21.62 35.76
C VAL A 6 -15.10 -22.80 36.69
N ALA A 7 -15.71 -23.87 36.19
CA ALA A 7 -15.83 -25.14 36.90
C ALA A 7 -14.52 -25.94 36.74
N TRP A 8 -13.77 -26.08 37.82
CA TRP A 8 -12.64 -27.01 37.92
C TRP A 8 -13.16 -28.40 38.28
N LEU A 9 -13.04 -29.36 37.36
CA LEU A 9 -13.27 -30.78 37.62
C LEU A 9 -11.92 -31.50 37.70
N PRO A 10 -11.65 -32.29 38.75
CA PRO A 10 -10.43 -33.08 38.86
C PRO A 10 -10.57 -34.34 38.01
N LEU A 11 -9.88 -34.38 36.86
CA LEU A 11 -9.79 -35.56 36.02
C LEU A 11 -8.72 -36.51 36.58
N VAL A 12 -9.13 -37.45 37.43
CA VAL A 12 -8.31 -38.61 37.82
C VAL A 12 -8.56 -39.71 36.77
N ALA A 13 -7.69 -39.79 35.77
CA ALA A 13 -7.69 -40.89 34.81
C ALA A 13 -6.63 -41.92 35.21
N LEU A 14 -7.10 -43.12 35.56
CA LEU A 14 -6.30 -44.32 35.80
C LEU A 14 -5.50 -44.69 34.55
N ALA A 15 -4.18 -44.53 34.60
CA ALA A 15 -3.26 -45.08 33.62
C ALA A 15 -3.00 -46.57 33.94
N ALA A 16 -3.82 -47.46 33.40
CA ALA A 16 -3.47 -48.88 33.30
C ALA A 16 -2.40 -49.02 32.21
N GLY A 17 -1.15 -49.23 32.63
CA GLY A 17 0.01 -49.32 31.76
C GLY A 17 -0.02 -50.56 30.86
N CYS A 18 -0.27 -50.36 29.57
CA CYS A 18 0.12 -51.31 28.54
C CYS A 18 1.63 -51.15 28.30
N HIS A 19 2.44 -51.86 29.09
CA HIS A 19 3.89 -52.01 28.88
C HIS A 19 4.10 -52.87 27.63
N HIS A 20 4.06 -52.25 26.45
CA HIS A 20 4.50 -52.87 25.20
C HIS A 20 6.02 -53.04 25.29
N GLY A 21 6.48 -54.28 25.13
CA GLY A 21 7.86 -54.66 25.36
C GLY A 21 8.87 -53.81 24.59
N ASP A 22 9.92 -53.44 25.30
CA ASP A 22 11.15 -52.76 24.87
C ASP A 22 11.97 -53.57 23.85
N GLY A 23 11.35 -53.99 22.75
CA GLY A 23 12.10 -54.18 21.52
C GLY A 23 12.42 -52.79 21.04
N ALA A 24 13.70 -52.40 21.03
CA ALA A 24 14.21 -51.21 20.39
C ALA A 24 13.91 -51.24 18.88
N LEU A 25 12.62 -51.07 18.53
CA LEU A 25 12.13 -50.66 17.24
C LEU A 25 12.94 -49.42 16.92
N HIS A 26 13.93 -49.61 16.03
CA HIS A 26 14.91 -48.61 15.68
C HIS A 26 14.21 -47.28 15.52
N ASP A 27 14.52 -46.33 16.41
CA ASP A 27 14.22 -44.94 16.17
C ASP A 27 15.10 -44.54 14.99
N ASP A 28 14.61 -44.82 13.78
CA ASP A 28 15.17 -44.41 12.49
C ASP A 28 15.18 -42.88 12.34
N GLY A 29 14.88 -42.16 13.41
CA GLY A 29 14.78 -40.72 13.49
C GLY A 29 13.53 -40.18 12.81
N PHE A 30 12.56 -41.02 12.41
CA PHE A 30 11.37 -40.57 11.70
C PHE A 30 10.61 -39.52 12.51
N ARG A 31 10.35 -39.77 13.80
CA ARG A 31 9.66 -38.80 14.68
C ARG A 31 10.45 -37.50 14.84
N SER A 32 11.78 -37.60 14.92
CA SER A 32 12.67 -36.44 14.92
C SER A 32 12.65 -35.67 13.59
N ARG A 33 12.49 -36.33 12.44
CA ARG A 33 12.29 -35.67 11.14
C ARG A 33 10.91 -35.03 11.06
N LEU A 34 9.86 -35.74 11.47
CA LEU A 34 8.49 -35.26 11.49
C LEU A 34 8.34 -34.01 12.38
N ALA A 35 8.94 -34.03 13.58
CA ALA A 35 8.94 -32.89 14.51
C ALA A 35 9.70 -31.67 13.98
N ARG A 36 10.80 -31.88 13.24
CA ARG A 36 11.52 -30.80 12.54
C ARG A 36 10.73 -30.23 11.37
N GLY A 37 9.75 -30.97 10.86
CA GLY A 37 9.01 -30.64 9.65
C GLY A 37 9.82 -30.85 8.37
N CYS A 38 9.21 -30.50 7.25
CA CYS A 38 9.82 -30.55 5.92
C CYS A 38 10.21 -29.15 5.45
N ARG A 39 11.25 -29.06 4.61
CA ARG A 39 11.74 -27.78 4.03
C ARG A 39 11.20 -27.53 2.63
N SER A 40 10.77 -28.58 1.94
CA SER A 40 10.26 -28.54 0.58
C SER A 40 9.09 -29.52 0.42
N GLU A 41 8.27 -29.32 -0.62
CA GLU A 41 7.15 -30.22 -0.92
C GLU A 41 7.60 -31.67 -1.15
N PRO A 42 8.67 -31.96 -1.93
CA PRO A 42 9.20 -33.31 -2.05
C PRO A 42 9.58 -33.93 -0.70
N ASP A 43 10.22 -33.17 0.20
CA ASP A 43 10.56 -33.67 1.54
C ASP A 43 9.31 -34.01 2.36
N CYS A 44 8.25 -33.21 2.26
CA CYS A 44 6.98 -33.49 2.94
C CYS A 44 6.33 -34.77 2.39
N LEU A 45 6.38 -34.98 1.07
CA LEU A 45 5.85 -36.18 0.43
C LEU A 45 6.64 -37.43 0.80
N VAL A 46 7.97 -37.34 0.92
CA VAL A 46 8.79 -38.45 1.43
C VAL A 46 8.40 -38.79 2.87
N LEU A 47 8.19 -37.80 3.74
CA LEU A 47 7.71 -38.04 5.11
C LEU A 47 6.30 -38.67 5.14
N GLU A 48 5.41 -38.28 4.23
CA GLU A 48 4.08 -38.89 4.11
C GLU A 48 4.17 -40.35 3.67
N LEU A 49 5.00 -40.66 2.67
CA LEU A 49 5.24 -42.03 2.20
C LEU A 49 5.87 -42.91 3.29
N ASP A 50 6.85 -42.39 4.02
CA ASP A 50 7.46 -43.07 5.18
C ASP A 50 6.39 -43.38 6.26
N ALA A 51 5.52 -42.41 6.57
CA ALA A 51 4.45 -42.56 7.54
C ALA A 51 3.41 -43.60 7.09
N GLN A 52 3.05 -43.57 5.81
CA GLN A 52 2.11 -44.53 5.21
C GLN A 52 2.69 -45.95 5.29
N ALA A 53 3.94 -46.14 4.90
CA ALA A 53 4.59 -47.45 4.96
C ALA A 53 4.71 -47.98 6.40
N ARG A 54 4.84 -47.09 7.40
CA ARG A 54 4.80 -47.44 8.83
C ARG A 54 3.40 -47.86 9.29
N ALA A 55 2.37 -47.15 8.85
CA ALA A 55 0.98 -47.53 9.11
C ALA A 55 0.64 -48.88 8.47
N ASP A 56 1.05 -49.12 7.22
CA ASP A 56 0.77 -50.36 6.48
C ASP A 56 1.46 -51.59 7.08
N ARG A 57 2.64 -51.42 7.70
CA ARG A 57 3.38 -52.52 8.38
C ARG A 57 2.85 -52.82 9.78
N CYS A 58 1.94 -52.02 10.32
CA CYS A 58 1.46 -52.20 11.68
C CYS A 58 0.39 -53.30 11.74
N VAL A 59 0.67 -54.36 12.52
CA VAL A 59 -0.19 -55.56 12.61
C VAL A 59 -1.22 -55.44 13.75
N SER A 60 -0.95 -54.66 14.80
CA SER A 60 -1.89 -54.39 15.91
C SER A 60 -1.49 -53.14 16.70
N ALA A 61 -2.47 -52.37 17.20
CA ALA A 61 -2.31 -51.16 18.02
C ALA A 61 -1.57 -49.99 17.33
N CYS A 62 -2.12 -49.54 16.20
CA CYS A 62 -1.47 -48.60 15.26
C CYS A 62 -1.71 -47.12 15.54
N GLU A 63 -2.24 -46.76 16.72
CA GLU A 63 -2.60 -45.38 17.04
C GLU A 63 -1.43 -44.40 16.84
N ALA A 64 -0.22 -44.84 17.20
CA ALA A 64 1.02 -44.10 17.00
C ALA A 64 1.36 -43.88 15.52
N ALA A 65 1.23 -44.92 14.68
CA ALA A 65 1.53 -44.83 13.25
C ALA A 65 0.46 -44.00 12.51
N ASP A 66 -0.80 -44.13 12.89
CA ASP A 66 -1.90 -43.32 12.36
C ASP A 66 -1.76 -41.85 12.75
N ALA A 67 -1.32 -41.57 13.99
CA ALA A 67 -1.00 -40.21 14.43
C ALA A 67 0.12 -39.60 13.60
N ASP A 68 1.19 -40.38 13.36
CA ASP A 68 2.33 -39.99 12.53
C ASP A 68 1.88 -39.69 11.07
N LEU A 69 1.02 -40.53 10.49
CA LEU A 69 0.44 -40.32 9.15
C LEU A 69 -0.47 -39.09 9.07
N ARG A 70 -1.32 -38.87 10.07
CA ARG A 70 -2.14 -37.64 10.13
C ARG A 70 -1.26 -36.39 10.22
N ALA A 71 -0.20 -36.45 11.02
CA ALA A 71 0.73 -35.33 11.17
C ALA A 71 1.51 -35.04 9.86
N SER A 72 2.00 -36.06 9.14
CA SER A 72 2.70 -35.85 7.87
C SER A 72 1.77 -35.30 6.78
N ARG A 73 0.54 -35.81 6.67
CA ARG A 73 -0.50 -35.26 5.78
C ARG A 73 -0.80 -33.80 6.07
N ALA A 74 -0.90 -33.42 7.36
CA ALA A 74 -1.12 -32.04 7.76
C ALA A 74 0.04 -31.11 7.35
N LEU A 75 1.29 -31.60 7.37
CA LEU A 75 2.45 -30.85 6.87
C LEU A 75 2.38 -30.63 5.36
N VAL A 76 2.05 -31.67 4.58
CA VAL A 76 1.88 -31.56 3.12
C VAL A 76 0.77 -30.57 2.77
N ALA A 77 -0.38 -30.66 3.43
CA ALA A 77 -1.50 -29.75 3.23
C ALA A 77 -1.10 -28.28 3.52
N ARG A 78 -0.41 -28.04 4.65
CA ARG A 78 0.10 -26.71 5.01
C ARG A 78 1.06 -26.17 3.95
N HIS A 79 1.99 -27.01 3.47
CA HIS A 79 2.97 -26.59 2.46
C HIS A 79 2.29 -26.23 1.12
N ARG A 80 1.30 -27.01 0.69
CA ARG A 80 0.49 -26.69 -0.51
C ARG A 80 -0.26 -25.38 -0.35
N GLN A 81 -0.96 -25.17 0.77
CA GLN A 81 -1.64 -23.92 1.06
C GLN A 81 -0.69 -22.71 1.04
N GLN A 82 0.52 -22.86 1.60
CA GLN A 82 1.53 -21.80 1.57
C GLN A 82 2.02 -21.49 0.15
N ARG A 83 2.18 -22.51 -0.70
CA ARG A 83 2.54 -22.32 -2.12
C ARG A 83 1.45 -21.62 -2.89
N GLU A 84 0.20 -22.06 -2.73
CA GLU A 84 -0.97 -21.43 -3.36
C GLU A 84 -1.12 -19.97 -2.92
N ALA A 85 -0.98 -19.69 -1.63
CA ALA A 85 -1.01 -18.32 -1.10
C ALA A 85 0.10 -17.45 -1.69
N ARG A 86 1.33 -17.98 -1.82
CA ARG A 86 2.44 -17.25 -2.45
C ARG A 86 2.18 -17.00 -3.93
N GLN A 87 1.65 -17.99 -4.66
CA GLN A 87 1.29 -17.83 -6.07
C GLN A 87 0.18 -16.79 -6.25
N ALA A 88 -0.85 -16.82 -5.41
CA ALA A 88 -1.91 -15.82 -5.41
C ALA A 88 -1.37 -14.42 -5.13
N GLN A 89 -0.42 -14.28 -4.20
CA GLN A 89 0.23 -13.00 -3.92
C GLN A 89 1.03 -12.47 -5.12
N ILE A 90 1.79 -13.33 -5.79
CA ILE A 90 2.54 -12.95 -7.01
C ILE A 90 1.58 -12.50 -8.12
N ALA A 91 0.51 -13.27 -8.35
CA ALA A 91 -0.50 -12.93 -9.35
C ALA A 91 -1.19 -11.59 -9.04
N ALA A 92 -1.53 -11.34 -7.77
CA ALA A 92 -2.11 -10.07 -7.34
C ALA A 92 -1.16 -8.88 -7.56
N GLN A 93 0.14 -9.07 -7.30
CA GLN A 93 1.16 -8.04 -7.57
C GLN A 93 1.30 -7.75 -9.07
N GLN A 94 1.26 -8.77 -9.91
CA GLN A 94 1.30 -8.60 -11.37
C GLN A 94 0.08 -7.83 -11.87
N GLN A 95 -1.12 -8.21 -11.43
CA GLN A 95 -2.35 -7.49 -11.78
C GLN A 95 -2.34 -6.04 -11.31
N ALA A 96 -1.81 -5.77 -10.11
CA ALA A 96 -1.66 -4.41 -9.60
C ALA A 96 -0.65 -3.61 -10.45
N GLY A 97 0.47 -4.22 -10.85
CA GLY A 97 1.43 -3.61 -11.77
C GLY A 97 0.83 -3.25 -13.12
N GLU A 98 0.13 -4.19 -13.76
CA GLU A 98 -0.56 -3.97 -15.03
C GLU A 98 -1.68 -2.91 -14.92
N ALA A 99 -2.37 -2.83 -13.79
CA ALA A 99 -3.36 -1.78 -13.53
C ALA A 99 -2.68 -0.41 -13.42
N ALA A 100 -1.58 -0.31 -12.66
CA ALA A 100 -0.82 0.92 -12.50
C ALA A 100 -0.20 1.40 -13.83
N GLU A 101 0.33 0.50 -14.66
CA GLU A 101 0.84 0.82 -15.99
C GLU A 101 -0.26 1.36 -16.91
N ARG A 102 -1.45 0.74 -16.91
CA ARG A 102 -2.59 1.22 -17.69
C ARG A 102 -3.06 2.60 -17.24
N GLU A 103 -3.08 2.86 -15.94
CA GLU A 103 -3.40 4.17 -15.40
C GLU A 103 -2.36 5.22 -15.80
N ALA A 104 -1.07 4.89 -15.66
CA ALA A 104 0.02 5.76 -16.09
C ALA A 104 -0.04 6.08 -17.59
N ALA A 105 -0.35 5.09 -18.43
CA ALA A 105 -0.54 5.29 -19.86
C ALA A 105 -1.72 6.23 -20.17
N ARG A 106 -2.85 6.09 -19.47
CA ARG A 106 -3.99 7.00 -19.62
C ARG A 106 -3.63 8.42 -19.21
N ALA A 107 -2.96 8.60 -18.07
CA ALA A 107 -2.52 9.90 -17.59
C ALA A 107 -1.50 10.55 -18.55
N ALA A 108 -0.61 9.75 -19.16
CA ALA A 108 0.33 10.24 -20.17
C ALA A 108 -0.39 10.70 -21.43
N ALA A 109 -1.34 9.91 -21.94
CA ALA A 109 -2.15 10.26 -23.10
C ALA A 109 -2.98 11.54 -22.86
N GLU A 110 -3.55 11.71 -21.67
CA GLU A 110 -4.30 12.93 -21.31
C GLU A 110 -3.39 14.17 -21.31
N ARG A 111 -2.18 14.07 -20.74
CA ARG A 111 -1.20 15.18 -20.76
C ARG A 111 -0.75 15.53 -22.18
N GLU A 112 -0.59 14.53 -23.04
CA GLU A 112 -0.27 14.75 -24.46
C GLU A 112 -1.42 15.45 -25.19
N ALA A 113 -2.66 14.98 -25.00
CA ALA A 113 -3.85 15.62 -25.56
C ALA A 113 -4.01 17.07 -25.08
N ALA A 114 -3.75 17.34 -23.80
CA ALA A 114 -3.79 18.69 -23.25
C ALA A 114 -2.76 19.62 -23.92
N ARG A 115 -1.53 19.14 -24.13
CA ARG A 115 -0.47 19.89 -24.82
C ARG A 115 -0.83 20.16 -26.28
N ALA A 116 -1.35 19.15 -26.99
CA ALA A 116 -1.80 19.31 -28.38
C ALA A 116 -2.95 20.33 -28.49
N ALA A 117 -3.90 20.32 -27.55
CA ALA A 117 -5.00 21.28 -27.51
C ALA A 117 -4.54 22.71 -27.17
N GLU A 118 -3.52 22.87 -26.34
CA GLU A 118 -2.89 24.18 -26.10
C GLU A 118 -2.17 24.69 -27.34
N GLU A 119 -1.39 23.84 -28.02
CA GLU A 119 -0.70 24.21 -29.25
C GLU A 119 -1.69 24.59 -30.37
N GLN A 120 -2.78 23.83 -30.51
CA GLN A 120 -3.84 24.17 -31.48
C GLN A 120 -4.45 25.54 -31.17
N ARG A 121 -4.78 25.82 -29.91
CA ARG A 121 -5.29 27.14 -29.49
C ARG A 121 -4.29 28.27 -29.78
N ALA A 122 -2.99 28.02 -29.59
CA ALA A 122 -1.95 28.99 -29.91
C ALA A 122 -1.86 29.26 -31.43
N ARG A 123 -2.02 28.24 -32.27
CA ARG A 123 -2.05 28.38 -33.73
C ARG A 123 -3.29 29.16 -34.19
N GLU A 124 -4.48 28.81 -33.70
CA GLU A 124 -5.73 29.52 -34.01
C GLU A 124 -5.66 31.00 -33.59
N ALA A 125 -5.06 31.29 -32.42
CA ALA A 125 -4.85 32.67 -31.96
C ALA A 125 -3.86 33.45 -32.84
N ALA A 126 -2.84 32.80 -33.40
CA ALA A 126 -1.88 33.41 -34.31
C ALA A 126 -2.44 33.63 -35.72
N GLU A 127 -3.32 32.75 -36.19
CA GLU A 127 -3.97 32.86 -37.51
C GLU A 127 -5.12 33.88 -37.54
N THR A 128 -5.71 34.21 -36.39
CA THR A 128 -6.76 35.24 -36.31
C THR A 128 -6.13 36.60 -36.65
N PRO A 129 -6.39 37.18 -37.84
CA PRO A 129 -5.75 38.42 -38.24
C PRO A 129 -6.15 39.50 -37.24
N ALA A 130 -5.15 40.17 -36.67
CA ALA A 130 -5.34 41.27 -35.75
C ALA A 130 -6.24 42.31 -36.42
N SER A 131 -7.54 42.23 -36.15
CA SER A 131 -8.50 43.25 -36.55
C SER A 131 -8.01 44.51 -35.86
N ALA A 132 -7.43 45.40 -36.67
CA ALA A 132 -6.81 46.63 -36.19
C ALA A 132 -7.78 47.29 -35.20
N PRO A 133 -7.32 47.65 -33.99
CA PRO A 133 -8.19 48.26 -33.00
C PRO A 133 -8.88 49.46 -33.67
N PRO A 134 -10.22 49.56 -33.61
CA PRO A 134 -10.92 50.70 -34.19
C PRO A 134 -10.34 51.95 -33.54
N GLY A 135 -9.82 52.86 -34.38
CA GLY A 135 -9.19 54.11 -33.98
C GLY A 135 -10.11 54.95 -33.09
N GLY A 136 -10.05 54.68 -31.79
CA GLY A 136 -10.80 55.36 -30.75
C GLY A 136 -10.01 56.57 -30.29
N ARG A 137 -10.46 57.73 -30.76
CA ARG A 137 -10.00 59.08 -30.43
C ARG A 137 -9.57 59.26 -28.97
N SER A 138 -8.41 59.90 -28.84
CA SER A 138 -7.91 60.67 -27.71
C SER A 138 -9.03 61.41 -26.96
N GLY A 139 -9.47 60.82 -25.84
CA GLY A 139 -10.18 61.50 -24.77
C GLY A 139 -9.33 61.38 -23.53
N ALA A 140 -8.39 62.32 -23.36
CA ALA A 140 -7.65 62.48 -22.13
C ALA A 140 -8.65 62.84 -21.01
N GLN A 141 -9.00 61.87 -20.19
CA GLN A 141 -9.59 62.11 -18.89
C GLN A 141 -8.74 61.39 -17.87
N GLU A 142 -7.75 62.12 -17.38
CA GLU A 142 -6.95 61.79 -16.21
C GLU A 142 -7.91 61.61 -15.03
N PRO A 143 -8.03 60.40 -14.46
CA PRO A 143 -8.86 60.22 -13.28
C PRO A 143 -8.16 60.95 -12.12
N GLN A 144 -8.67 62.12 -11.74
CA GLN A 144 -8.34 62.75 -10.47
C GLN A 144 -8.64 61.76 -9.35
N ARG A 145 -7.60 61.07 -8.88
CA ARG A 145 -7.69 60.20 -7.71
C ARG A 145 -7.72 61.09 -6.47
N PRO A 146 -8.63 60.81 -5.51
CA PRO A 146 -8.67 61.54 -4.26
C PRO A 146 -7.33 61.40 -3.57
N ALA A 147 -6.75 62.53 -3.16
CA ALA A 147 -5.53 62.58 -2.36
C ALA A 147 -5.66 61.54 -1.23
N SER A 148 -4.78 60.55 -1.24
CA SER A 148 -4.77 59.51 -0.21
C SER A 148 -4.54 60.22 1.13
N GLU A 149 -5.53 60.16 2.02
CA GLU A 149 -5.49 60.70 3.39
C GLU A 149 -4.37 60.05 4.20
N GLY A 150 -3.14 60.48 3.95
CA GLY A 150 -1.93 60.08 4.65
C GLY A 150 -1.74 58.57 4.73
N ARG A 151 -1.95 57.78 3.68
CA ARG A 151 -1.63 56.33 3.65
C ARG A 151 -0.37 56.06 2.84
N VAL A 152 0.48 55.15 3.32
CA VAL A 152 1.73 54.78 2.66
C VAL A 152 1.44 53.88 1.47
N CYS A 153 2.00 54.21 0.31
CA CYS A 153 1.87 53.42 -0.90
C CYS A 153 3.04 52.46 -1.09
N CYS A 154 2.72 51.22 -1.46
CA CYS A 154 3.68 50.17 -1.73
C CYS A 154 4.00 50.10 -3.23
N CYS A 155 5.16 49.53 -3.58
CA CYS A 155 5.63 49.49 -4.97
C CYS A 155 4.76 48.65 -5.93
N ASP A 156 3.93 47.76 -5.39
CA ASP A 156 2.92 47.02 -6.16
C ASP A 156 1.63 47.82 -6.43
N GLY A 157 1.60 49.09 -6.04
CA GLY A 157 0.47 49.99 -6.22
C GLY A 157 -0.62 49.87 -5.15
N THR A 158 -0.43 49.01 -4.15
CA THR A 158 -1.36 48.89 -3.02
C THR A 158 -1.11 49.96 -1.97
N LEU A 159 -2.16 50.40 -1.27
CA LEU A 159 -2.03 51.28 -0.11
C LEU A 159 -2.00 50.44 1.15
N SER A 160 -1.01 50.67 2.01
CA SER A 160 -0.89 49.99 3.29
C SER A 160 -2.09 50.39 4.18
N PRO A 161 -2.93 49.43 4.60
CA PRO A 161 -4.14 49.74 5.36
C PRO A 161 -3.85 50.22 6.79
N THR A 162 -2.66 49.91 7.31
CA THR A 162 -2.28 50.15 8.72
C THR A 162 -1.24 51.25 8.88
N CYS A 163 -0.56 51.66 7.80
CA CYS A 163 0.51 52.64 7.87
C CYS A 163 0.08 53.99 7.30
N THR A 164 0.09 55.00 8.17
CA THR A 164 -0.17 56.40 7.79
C THR A 164 1.07 57.27 7.65
N ARG A 165 2.25 56.76 8.04
CA ARG A 165 3.56 57.36 7.80
C ARG A 165 4.57 56.28 7.48
N VAL A 166 5.59 56.62 6.70
CA VAL A 166 6.65 55.70 6.30
C VAL A 166 7.42 55.22 7.54
N LYS A 167 7.31 53.92 7.83
CA LYS A 167 8.04 53.23 8.90
C LYS A 167 8.55 51.88 8.38
N ARG A 168 9.59 51.33 9.03
CA ARG A 168 10.10 49.99 8.67
C ARG A 168 8.97 48.95 8.80
N GLY A 169 8.75 48.17 7.74
CA GLY A 169 7.77 47.08 7.69
C GLY A 169 6.46 47.37 6.95
N CYS A 170 6.12 48.62 6.62
CA CYS A 170 4.80 48.97 6.05
C CYS A 170 4.48 48.36 4.67
N CYS A 171 5.50 47.96 3.91
CA CYS A 171 5.38 47.37 2.57
C CYS A 171 6.35 46.20 2.38
N SER A 172 6.73 45.50 3.46
CA SER A 172 7.74 44.41 3.39
C SER A 172 7.31 43.26 2.48
N HIS A 173 6.01 42.99 2.38
CA HIS A 173 5.44 41.96 1.51
C HIS A 173 5.13 42.47 0.09
N HIS A 174 5.27 43.79 -0.13
CA HIS A 174 4.86 44.48 -1.35
C HIS A 174 6.05 45.15 -2.07
N GLY A 175 7.27 44.65 -1.81
CA GLY A 175 8.49 45.12 -2.49
C GLY A 175 9.05 46.46 -1.99
N GLY A 176 8.52 47.01 -0.89
CA GLY A 176 8.98 48.27 -0.31
C GLY A 176 8.05 49.46 -0.58
N VAL A 177 8.46 50.62 -0.07
CA VAL A 177 7.71 51.88 -0.21
C VAL A 177 8.20 52.60 -1.44
N CYS A 178 7.28 52.94 -2.34
CA CYS A 178 7.55 53.73 -3.53
C CYS A 178 6.88 55.10 -3.42
N ALA A 179 7.45 56.10 -4.10
CA ALA A 179 6.72 57.33 -4.38
C ALA A 179 5.64 56.99 -5.41
N CYS A 180 4.44 56.70 -4.94
CA CYS A 180 3.32 56.54 -5.85
C CYS A 180 2.97 57.92 -6.45
N PRO A 181 2.60 57.95 -7.74
CA PRO A 181 2.18 59.17 -8.42
C PRO A 181 0.91 59.76 -7.79
#